data_AF-A0A925DFV7-F1
#
_entry.id   AF-A0A925DFV7-F1
#
_cell.length_a   1.000
_cell.length_b   1.000
_cell.length_c   1.000
_cell.angle_alpha   90.00
_cell.angle_beta   90.00
_cell.angle_gamma   90.00
#
_symmetry.space_group_name_H-M   'P 1'
#
loop_
_entity.id
_entity.type
_entity.pdbx_description
1 polymer ?
#
loop_
_entity_poly.entity_id
_entity_poly.type
_entity_poly.pdbx_seq_one_letter_code
_entity_poly.pdbx_strand_id
1 'polypeptide(L)'
;MNAPPAPARPIQALSDQLISQIAAGEVVERPAAVVKELLENALDAGATQITLRLEEGGVKRIAITDNGRGIAPEQLPLALARHATSKIASLSELENVATLGFRGEALASIASVASVTLTSRTADAAHAWEIAGSQHGPVAPSSGAPGTTIEVRDLYFNTPARRKFLKSEQTEFSHCADVVRRIALARPDVSFALSHNGRAVDQWNVGELARRSAHILGDDFALARLAVDETAGPLRLHGYAGLPTASKARADAQFFYVNGRYVRDKLLVHAVRSAYQDVLHGERFPSYVLALELDPALVDVNVHPSKIEVRFRDSRAVHQFVFHAVQRALAQTSATAFGAAPAPNAVSAGAWIREQQQTTFGVRA
;
A
#
# COMPACT_ATOMS: atom_id res chain seq x y z
N MET A 1 23.20 -26.07 37.39
CA MET A 1 23.58 -27.31 36.67
C MET A 1 23.36 -27.06 35.19
N ASN A 2 24.43 -26.92 34.41
CA ASN A 2 24.31 -26.73 32.96
C ASN A 2 23.91 -28.07 32.33
N ALA A 3 22.89 -28.05 31.48
CA ALA A 3 22.50 -29.23 30.73
C ALA A 3 23.71 -29.74 29.91
N PRO A 4 23.95 -31.06 29.86
CA PRO A 4 25.03 -31.61 29.05
C PRO A 4 24.85 -31.20 27.59
N PRO A 5 25.96 -30.92 26.86
CA PRO A 5 25.88 -30.53 25.46
C PRO A 5 25.19 -31.63 24.65
N ALA A 6 24.18 -31.24 23.87
CA ALA A 6 23.46 -32.17 23.02
C ALA A 6 24.44 -32.84 22.04
N PRO A 7 24.28 -34.15 21.75
CA PRO A 7 25.13 -34.84 20.81
C PRO A 7 25.09 -34.15 19.44
N ALA A 8 26.25 -34.02 18.79
CA ALA A 8 26.37 -33.40 17.49
C ALA A 8 25.51 -34.15 16.46
N ARG A 9 24.56 -33.45 15.84
CA ARG A 9 23.74 -34.00 14.75
C ARG A 9 24.52 -33.94 13.44
N PRO A 10 24.48 -34.99 12.59
CA PRO A 10 25.07 -34.95 11.26
C PRO A 10 24.32 -33.93 10.38
N ILE A 11 25.04 -33.32 9.44
CA ILE A 11 24.44 -32.49 8.39
C ILE A 11 23.61 -33.42 7.47
N GLN A 12 22.32 -33.13 7.29
CA GLN A 12 21.39 -33.94 6.50
C GLN A 12 20.42 -33.06 5.72
N ALA A 13 19.92 -33.57 4.59
CA ALA A 13 18.86 -32.91 3.84
C ALA A 13 17.56 -32.86 4.66
N LEU A 14 16.85 -31.73 4.58
CA LEU A 14 15.54 -31.56 5.22
C LEU A 14 14.45 -32.20 4.35
N SER A 15 13.35 -32.65 4.97
CA SER A 15 12.19 -33.12 4.22
C SER A 15 11.49 -31.95 3.52
N ASP A 16 10.84 -32.21 2.38
CA ASP A 16 10.11 -31.19 1.61
C ASP A 16 9.06 -30.45 2.44
N GLN A 17 8.39 -31.18 3.35
CA GLN A 17 7.44 -30.59 4.28
C GLN A 17 8.11 -29.60 5.24
N LEU A 18 9.26 -29.94 5.80
CA LEU A 18 9.98 -29.05 6.71
C LEU A 18 10.56 -27.83 5.96
N ILE A 19 11.08 -28.01 4.75
CA ILE A 19 11.52 -26.89 3.87
C ILE A 19 10.34 -25.96 3.59
N SER A 20 9.15 -26.52 3.34
CA SER A 20 7.92 -25.75 3.10
C SER A 20 7.51 -24.97 4.33
N GLN A 21 7.54 -25.60 5.51
CA GLN A 21 7.21 -24.93 6.76
C GLN A 21 8.22 -23.84 7.12
N ILE A 22 9.51 -24.03 6.87
CA ILE A 22 10.55 -23.02 7.09
C ILE A 22 10.29 -21.81 6.18
N ALA A 23 10.17 -22.04 4.86
CA ALA A 23 9.88 -20.97 3.90
C ALA A 23 8.57 -20.25 4.19
N ALA A 24 7.53 -20.98 4.61
CA ALA A 24 6.27 -20.39 5.03
C ALA A 24 6.42 -19.46 6.23
N GLY A 25 7.45 -19.58 7.07
CA GLY A 25 7.70 -18.64 8.17
C GLY A 25 8.28 -17.31 7.73
N GLU A 26 8.97 -17.31 6.59
CA GLU A 26 9.54 -16.11 5.99
C GLU A 26 8.50 -15.38 5.12
N VAL A 27 7.59 -16.15 4.49
CA VAL A 27 6.56 -15.64 3.58
C VAL A 27 5.23 -15.32 4.31
N VAL A 28 4.83 -16.14 5.27
CA VAL A 28 3.57 -16.04 6.00
C VAL A 28 3.88 -15.86 7.49
N GLU A 29 4.00 -14.61 7.92
CA GLU A 29 4.21 -14.28 9.35
C GLU A 29 2.88 -14.28 10.13
N ARG A 30 1.79 -13.84 9.49
CA ARG A 30 0.48 -13.58 10.13
C ARG A 30 -0.65 -13.56 9.09
N PRO A 31 -1.94 -13.59 9.49
CA PRO A 31 -3.08 -13.52 8.55
C PRO A 31 -2.99 -12.40 7.52
N ALA A 32 -2.51 -11.21 7.92
CA ALA A 32 -2.39 -10.07 7.01
C ALA A 32 -1.41 -10.31 5.84
N ALA A 33 -0.38 -11.14 6.03
CA ALA A 33 0.55 -11.52 4.96
C ALA A 33 -0.15 -12.42 3.93
N VAL A 34 -0.98 -13.37 4.39
CA VAL A 34 -1.83 -14.20 3.52
C VAL A 34 -2.78 -13.31 2.71
N VAL A 35 -3.50 -12.40 3.39
CA VAL A 35 -4.43 -11.46 2.74
C VAL A 35 -3.70 -10.64 1.66
N LYS A 36 -2.51 -10.11 1.95
CA LYS A 36 -1.71 -9.36 0.98
C LYS A 36 -1.42 -10.20 -0.26
N GLU A 37 -0.82 -11.38 -0.10
CA GLU A 37 -0.40 -12.21 -1.25
C GLU A 37 -1.59 -12.66 -2.11
N LEU A 38 -2.71 -13.03 -1.48
CA LEU A 38 -3.92 -13.43 -2.19
C LEU A 38 -4.57 -12.26 -2.94
N LEU A 39 -4.58 -11.06 -2.35
CA LEU A 39 -5.05 -9.84 -3.02
C LEU A 39 -4.17 -9.45 -4.21
N GLU A 40 -2.85 -9.51 -4.03
CA GLU A 40 -1.90 -9.24 -5.11
C GLU A 40 -2.09 -10.23 -6.27
N ASN A 41 -2.37 -11.51 -5.97
CA ASN A 41 -2.70 -12.50 -6.99
C ASN A 41 -4.01 -12.21 -7.73
N ALA A 42 -5.06 -11.78 -7.02
CA ALA A 42 -6.32 -11.39 -7.65
C ALA A 42 -6.13 -10.19 -8.60
N LEU A 43 -5.33 -9.19 -8.18
CA LEU A 43 -5.01 -8.04 -9.03
C LEU A 43 -4.16 -8.41 -10.24
N ASP A 44 -3.15 -9.28 -10.08
CA ASP A 44 -2.33 -9.79 -11.19
C ASP A 44 -3.17 -10.66 -12.17
N ALA A 45 -4.29 -11.23 -11.70
CA ALA A 45 -5.27 -11.94 -12.53
C ALA A 45 -6.23 -11.01 -13.28
N GLY A 46 -6.12 -9.68 -13.10
CA GLY A 46 -6.96 -8.69 -13.76
C GLY A 46 -8.33 -8.47 -13.10
N ALA A 47 -8.48 -8.82 -11.82
CA ALA A 47 -9.75 -8.66 -11.12
C ALA A 47 -10.18 -7.18 -11.03
N THR A 48 -11.47 -6.93 -11.25
CA THR A 48 -12.13 -5.63 -11.08
C THR A 48 -13.09 -5.61 -9.88
N GLN A 49 -13.35 -6.78 -9.30
CA GLN A 49 -14.12 -6.96 -8.09
C GLN A 49 -13.49 -8.04 -7.21
N ILE A 50 -13.26 -7.70 -5.95
CA ILE A 50 -12.68 -8.59 -4.94
C ILE A 50 -13.53 -8.56 -3.67
N THR A 51 -13.95 -9.73 -3.20
CA THR A 51 -14.66 -9.91 -1.93
C THR A 51 -13.77 -10.66 -0.94
N LEU A 52 -13.60 -10.10 0.25
CA LEU A 52 -12.82 -10.67 1.35
C LEU A 52 -13.73 -10.96 2.53
N ARG A 53 -13.63 -12.18 3.06
CA ARG A 53 -14.33 -12.61 4.27
C ARG A 53 -13.33 -13.16 5.26
N LEU A 54 -13.30 -12.58 6.45
CA LEU A 54 -12.41 -12.96 7.54
C LEU A 54 -13.23 -13.51 8.72
N GLU A 55 -12.71 -14.53 9.38
CA GLU A 55 -13.25 -15.03 10.65
C GLU A 55 -12.13 -15.15 11.67
N GLU A 56 -12.39 -14.74 12.91
CA GLU A 56 -11.42 -14.76 14.02
C GLU A 56 -10.07 -14.12 13.63
N GLY A 57 -10.14 -12.92 13.03
CA GLY A 57 -8.95 -12.15 12.62
C GLY A 57 -8.19 -12.77 11.45
N GLY A 58 -8.81 -13.70 10.72
CA GLY A 58 -8.19 -14.46 9.63
C GLY A 58 -7.46 -15.72 10.11
N VAL A 59 -7.49 -16.03 11.41
CA VAL A 59 -6.86 -17.25 11.94
C VAL A 59 -7.73 -18.46 11.64
N LYS A 60 -9.04 -18.35 11.84
CA LYS A 60 -9.99 -19.41 11.54
C LYS A 60 -10.25 -19.52 10.05
N ARG A 61 -10.49 -18.40 9.38
CA ARG A 61 -10.79 -18.39 7.95
C ARG A 61 -10.42 -17.07 7.27
N ILE A 62 -9.82 -17.19 6.10
CA ILE A 62 -9.63 -16.13 5.11
C ILE A 62 -10.23 -16.66 3.80
N ALA A 63 -11.24 -15.99 3.25
CA ALA A 63 -11.78 -16.30 1.94
C ALA A 63 -11.69 -15.07 1.05
N ILE A 64 -11.00 -15.19 -0.08
CA ILE A 64 -10.87 -14.13 -1.09
C ILE A 64 -11.45 -14.66 -2.40
N THR A 65 -12.46 -13.96 -2.91
CA THR A 65 -13.11 -14.25 -4.19
C THR A 65 -12.90 -13.07 -5.12
N ASP A 66 -12.39 -13.34 -6.31
CA ASP A 66 -12.18 -12.36 -7.37
C ASP A 66 -12.90 -12.77 -8.65
N ASN A 67 -13.09 -11.79 -9.54
CA ASN A 67 -13.62 -11.98 -10.89
C ASN A 67 -12.53 -11.90 -11.97
N GLY A 68 -11.29 -12.27 -11.63
CA GLY A 68 -10.17 -12.26 -12.57
C GLY A 68 -10.28 -13.35 -13.63
N ARG A 69 -9.19 -13.59 -14.37
CA ARG A 69 -9.18 -14.54 -15.49
C ARG A 69 -9.41 -16.02 -15.12
N GLY A 70 -9.32 -16.37 -13.84
CA GLY A 70 -9.37 -17.76 -13.38
C GLY A 70 -8.11 -18.57 -13.69
N ILE A 71 -8.14 -19.86 -13.36
CA ILE A 71 -7.05 -20.84 -13.53
C ILE A 71 -7.67 -22.09 -14.18
N ALA A 72 -7.02 -22.58 -15.24
CA ALA A 72 -7.44 -23.79 -15.94
C ALA A 72 -7.28 -25.03 -15.04
N PRO A 73 -8.15 -26.06 -15.16
CA PRO A 73 -8.13 -27.23 -14.27
C PRO A 73 -6.79 -27.95 -14.22
N GLU A 74 -6.13 -28.10 -15.37
CA GLU A 74 -4.81 -28.71 -15.50
C GLU A 74 -3.69 -27.91 -14.82
N GLN A 75 -3.90 -26.63 -14.56
CA GLN A 75 -2.95 -25.74 -13.88
C GLN A 75 -3.22 -25.61 -12.37
N LEU A 76 -4.34 -26.10 -11.86
CA LEU A 76 -4.66 -26.04 -10.42
C LEU A 76 -3.60 -26.72 -9.53
N PRO A 77 -3.08 -27.92 -9.87
CA PRO A 77 -1.95 -28.51 -9.14
C PRO A 77 -0.71 -27.62 -9.15
N LEU A 78 -0.37 -27.04 -10.31
CA LEU A 78 0.79 -26.15 -10.49
C LEU A 78 0.63 -24.84 -9.71
N ALA A 79 -0.58 -24.31 -9.56
CA ALA A 79 -0.84 -23.12 -8.76
C ALA A 79 -0.53 -23.33 -7.27
N LEU A 80 -0.65 -24.56 -6.77
CA LEU A 80 -0.26 -24.95 -5.40
C LEU A 80 1.18 -25.53 -5.32
N ALA A 81 1.90 -25.57 -6.44
CA ALA A 81 3.27 -26.06 -6.50
C ALA A 81 4.30 -24.97 -6.16
N ARG A 82 5.49 -25.40 -5.73
CA ARG A 82 6.61 -24.49 -5.46
C ARG A 82 7.33 -24.15 -6.76
N HIS A 83 7.87 -22.94 -6.83
CA HIS A 83 8.63 -22.44 -7.97
C HIS A 83 7.86 -22.51 -9.30
N ALA A 84 6.52 -22.45 -9.21
CA ALA A 84 5.63 -22.47 -10.34
C ALA A 84 4.93 -21.11 -10.44
N THR A 85 5.10 -20.44 -11.58
CA THR A 85 4.46 -19.14 -11.82
C THR A 85 4.17 -18.93 -13.29
N SER A 86 3.12 -18.14 -13.58
CA SER A 86 2.79 -17.65 -14.92
C SER A 86 3.25 -16.20 -15.15
N LYS A 87 3.97 -15.60 -14.18
CA LYS A 87 4.28 -14.17 -14.17
C LYS A 87 5.68 -13.84 -14.72
N ILE A 88 6.61 -14.79 -14.63
CA ILE A 88 7.96 -14.68 -15.19
C ILE A 88 8.44 -16.05 -15.70
N ALA A 89 9.25 -16.04 -16.76
CA ALA A 89 9.91 -17.23 -17.32
C ALA A 89 11.43 -17.05 -17.51
N SER A 90 11.97 -15.85 -17.29
CA SER A 90 13.37 -15.52 -17.57
C SER A 90 13.98 -14.50 -16.58
N LEU A 91 15.30 -14.43 -16.51
CA LEU A 91 16.02 -13.43 -15.70
C LEU A 91 15.73 -12.00 -16.17
N SER A 92 15.63 -11.79 -17.48
CA SER A 92 15.25 -10.51 -18.07
C SER A 92 13.84 -10.07 -17.66
N GLU A 93 12.89 -11.01 -17.55
CA GLU A 93 11.56 -10.70 -17.02
C GLU A 93 11.60 -10.41 -15.52
N LEU A 94 12.46 -11.11 -14.75
CA LEU A 94 12.66 -10.86 -13.33
C LEU A 94 13.19 -9.43 -13.05
N GLU A 95 14.07 -8.92 -13.90
CA GLU A 95 14.61 -7.55 -13.79
C GLU A 95 13.57 -6.46 -14.15
N ASN A 96 12.51 -6.81 -14.88
CA ASN A 96 11.49 -5.89 -15.40
C ASN A 96 10.07 -6.20 -14.88
N VAL A 97 9.94 -6.89 -13.75
CA VAL A 97 8.63 -7.38 -13.26
C VAL A 97 7.66 -6.23 -13.00
N ALA A 98 6.56 -6.21 -13.77
CA ALA A 98 5.42 -5.31 -13.56
C ALA A 98 4.35 -5.87 -12.62
N THR A 99 4.42 -7.16 -12.25
CA THR A 99 3.43 -7.82 -11.39
C THR A 99 3.75 -7.67 -9.90
N LEU A 100 2.73 -7.78 -9.04
CA LEU A 100 2.89 -7.55 -7.60
C LEU A 100 3.66 -8.69 -6.91
N GLY A 101 3.44 -9.93 -7.37
CA GLY A 101 4.20 -11.13 -7.00
C GLY A 101 4.86 -11.82 -8.20
N PHE A 102 5.92 -12.60 -7.99
CA PHE A 102 6.63 -13.33 -9.07
C PHE A 102 7.34 -14.62 -8.63
N ARG A 103 7.40 -14.93 -7.34
CA ARG A 103 8.24 -16.03 -6.81
C ARG A 103 7.65 -17.44 -7.00
N GLY A 104 6.34 -17.55 -7.27
CA GLY A 104 5.69 -18.86 -7.42
C GLY A 104 5.67 -19.70 -6.15
N GLU A 105 5.68 -19.06 -4.97
CA GLU A 105 5.82 -19.75 -3.67
C GLU A 105 4.69 -19.46 -2.69
N ALA A 106 3.91 -18.40 -2.90
CA ALA A 106 2.95 -17.91 -1.91
C ALA A 106 1.88 -18.97 -1.57
N LEU A 107 1.17 -19.50 -2.58
CA LEU A 107 0.08 -20.46 -2.36
C LEU A 107 0.58 -21.78 -1.78
N ALA A 108 1.69 -22.31 -2.28
CA ALA A 108 2.32 -23.50 -1.74
C ALA A 108 2.75 -23.31 -0.27
N SER A 109 3.30 -22.14 0.07
CA SER A 109 3.70 -21.81 1.45
C SER A 109 2.49 -21.75 2.38
N ILE A 110 1.41 -21.08 1.95
CA ILE A 110 0.15 -21.01 2.71
C ILE A 110 -0.43 -22.42 2.92
N ALA A 111 -0.51 -23.24 1.87
CA ALA A 111 -1.01 -24.61 1.92
C ALA A 111 -0.19 -25.53 2.85
N SER A 112 1.09 -25.22 3.11
CA SER A 112 1.91 -25.99 4.04
C SER A 112 1.57 -25.75 5.52
N VAL A 113 0.89 -24.64 5.83
CA VAL A 113 0.59 -24.21 7.21
C VAL A 113 -0.90 -23.97 7.49
N ALA A 114 -1.77 -24.24 6.52
CA ALA A 114 -3.21 -24.06 6.61
C ALA A 114 -3.94 -25.09 5.72
N SER A 115 -5.23 -25.27 5.95
CA SER A 115 -6.10 -26.00 5.02
C SER A 115 -6.53 -25.05 3.92
N VAL A 116 -6.14 -25.32 2.67
CA VAL A 116 -6.43 -24.45 1.53
C VAL A 116 -7.37 -25.14 0.55
N THR A 117 -8.39 -24.41 0.10
CA THR A 117 -9.23 -24.78 -1.03
C THR A 117 -9.10 -23.69 -2.09
N LEU A 118 -8.81 -24.11 -3.33
CA LEU A 118 -8.72 -23.24 -4.50
C LEU A 118 -9.81 -23.67 -5.48
N THR A 119 -10.82 -22.83 -5.65
CA THR A 119 -11.89 -23.01 -6.63
C THR A 119 -11.71 -21.97 -7.73
N SER A 120 -11.64 -22.37 -8.99
CA SER A 120 -11.43 -21.42 -10.09
C SER A 120 -12.19 -21.80 -11.35
N ARG A 121 -12.53 -20.79 -12.15
CA ARG A 121 -13.21 -20.96 -13.42
C ARG A 121 -12.71 -19.91 -14.41
N THR A 122 -12.21 -20.35 -15.56
CA THR A 122 -11.92 -19.49 -16.70
C THR A 122 -13.20 -19.10 -17.44
N ALA A 123 -13.17 -17.99 -18.18
CA ALA A 123 -14.35 -17.47 -18.87
C ALA A 123 -14.96 -18.44 -19.90
N ASP A 124 -14.13 -19.28 -20.51
CA ASP A 124 -14.48 -20.28 -21.52
C ASP A 124 -14.90 -21.64 -20.92
N ALA A 125 -14.68 -21.87 -19.62
CA ALA A 125 -15.05 -23.12 -18.97
C ALA A 125 -16.56 -23.18 -18.64
N ALA A 126 -17.16 -24.37 -18.85
CA ALA A 126 -18.57 -24.61 -18.57
C ALA A 126 -18.90 -24.56 -17.06
N HIS A 127 -17.97 -24.99 -16.21
CA HIS A 127 -18.12 -25.01 -14.75
C HIS A 127 -16.75 -24.76 -14.08
N ALA A 128 -16.77 -24.56 -12.76
CA ALA A 128 -15.55 -24.34 -11.98
C ALA A 128 -14.88 -25.67 -11.62
N TRP A 129 -13.61 -25.60 -11.25
CA TRP A 129 -12.85 -26.73 -10.74
C TRP A 129 -12.24 -26.37 -9.40
N GLU A 130 -12.08 -27.37 -8.55
CA GLU A 130 -11.57 -27.21 -7.20
C GLU A 130 -10.42 -28.17 -6.94
N ILE A 131 -9.40 -27.67 -6.22
CA ILE A 131 -8.36 -28.48 -5.59
C ILE A 131 -8.28 -28.11 -4.11
N ALA A 132 -8.16 -29.12 -3.25
CA ALA A 132 -8.03 -28.95 -1.81
C ALA A 132 -6.70 -29.51 -1.28
N GLY A 133 -6.13 -28.83 -0.29
CA GLY A 133 -4.89 -29.20 0.38
C GLY A 133 -3.65 -28.73 -0.38
N SER A 134 -2.96 -29.65 -1.05
CA SER A 134 -1.66 -29.40 -1.69
C SER A 134 -1.72 -29.63 -3.20
N GLN A 135 -0.60 -29.43 -3.89
CA GLN A 135 -0.45 -29.75 -5.32
C GLN A 135 -0.83 -31.19 -5.70
N HIS A 136 -0.83 -32.13 -4.75
CA HIS A 136 -1.22 -33.54 -4.99
C HIS A 136 -2.70 -33.82 -4.69
N GLY A 137 -3.47 -32.79 -4.34
CA GLY A 137 -4.91 -32.92 -4.10
C GLY A 137 -5.66 -33.32 -5.36
N PRO A 138 -6.77 -34.07 -5.25
CA PRO A 138 -7.60 -34.37 -6.41
C PRO A 138 -8.24 -33.09 -6.94
N VAL A 139 -8.21 -32.93 -8.26
CA VAL A 139 -8.95 -31.87 -8.96
C VAL A 139 -10.36 -32.38 -9.25
N ALA A 140 -11.39 -31.67 -8.80
CA ALA A 140 -12.78 -32.08 -8.92
C ALA A 140 -13.68 -30.96 -9.49
N PRO A 141 -14.76 -31.31 -10.23
CA PRO A 141 -15.76 -30.34 -10.65
C PRO A 141 -16.39 -29.61 -9.46
N SER A 142 -16.62 -28.30 -9.62
CA SER A 142 -17.23 -27.44 -8.60
C SER A 142 -18.14 -26.38 -9.24
N SER A 143 -18.89 -25.67 -8.39
CA SER A 143 -19.73 -24.54 -8.80
C SER A 143 -19.00 -23.21 -8.55
N GLY A 144 -19.07 -22.30 -9.50
CA GLY A 144 -18.49 -20.96 -9.33
C GLY A 144 -18.73 -20.06 -10.54
N ALA A 145 -18.77 -18.76 -10.28
CA ALA A 145 -18.67 -17.75 -11.33
C ALA A 145 -17.25 -17.72 -11.91
N PRO A 146 -17.05 -17.16 -13.12
CA PRO A 146 -15.71 -16.88 -13.63
C PRO A 146 -14.87 -16.09 -12.62
N GLY A 147 -13.60 -16.46 -12.49
CA GLY A 147 -12.67 -15.93 -11.48
C GLY A 147 -12.17 -17.00 -10.53
N THR A 148 -11.66 -16.58 -9.38
CA THR A 148 -11.03 -17.49 -8.41
C THR A 148 -11.56 -17.22 -7.00
N THR A 149 -11.76 -18.29 -6.24
CA THR A 149 -11.98 -18.25 -4.80
C THR A 149 -10.89 -19.06 -4.10
N ILE A 150 -10.17 -18.40 -3.20
CA ILE A 150 -9.16 -19.03 -2.36
C ILE A 150 -9.65 -18.96 -0.92
N GLU A 151 -9.81 -20.12 -0.31
CA GLU A 151 -10.20 -20.26 1.08
C GLU A 151 -9.06 -20.88 1.88
N VAL A 152 -8.64 -20.19 2.94
CA VAL A 152 -7.59 -20.61 3.86
C VAL A 152 -8.22 -20.77 5.23
N ARG A 153 -8.18 -21.98 5.78
CA ARG A 153 -8.74 -22.33 7.09
C ARG A 153 -7.67 -22.78 8.07
N ASP A 154 -7.92 -22.50 9.34
CA ASP A 154 -7.11 -22.94 10.48
C ASP A 154 -5.62 -22.64 10.31
N LEU A 155 -5.30 -21.35 10.10
CA LEU A 155 -3.92 -20.91 9.91
C LEU A 155 -3.05 -21.34 11.11
N TYR A 156 -1.92 -21.98 10.80
CA TYR A 156 -0.97 -22.56 11.75
C TYR A 156 -1.48 -23.75 12.59
N PHE A 157 -2.54 -24.46 12.16
CA PHE A 157 -3.02 -25.64 12.88
C PHE A 157 -1.92 -26.70 13.10
N ASN A 158 -1.00 -26.84 12.15
CA ASN A 158 0.13 -27.80 12.19
C ASN A 158 1.47 -27.16 12.62
N THR A 159 1.49 -25.87 12.99
CA THR A 159 2.67 -25.16 13.49
C THR A 159 2.36 -24.41 14.79
N PRO A 160 2.20 -25.12 15.93
CA PRO A 160 1.66 -24.56 17.17
C PRO A 160 2.54 -23.45 17.78
N ALA A 161 3.86 -23.49 17.57
CA ALA A 161 4.76 -22.44 18.01
C ALA A 161 4.42 -21.10 17.36
N ARG A 162 4.15 -21.08 16.03
CA ARG A 162 3.76 -19.86 15.30
C ARG A 162 2.39 -19.35 15.74
N ARG A 163 1.44 -20.27 15.96
CA ARG A 163 0.11 -19.91 16.46
C ARG A 163 0.15 -19.13 17.78
N LYS A 164 1.14 -19.40 18.65
CA LYS A 164 1.34 -18.68 19.92
C LYS A 164 1.87 -17.25 19.76
N PHE A 165 2.44 -16.89 18.61
CA PHE A 165 2.91 -15.51 18.33
C PHE A 165 1.81 -14.61 17.75
N LEU A 166 0.67 -15.18 17.37
CA LEU A 166 -0.48 -14.40 16.94
C LEU A 166 -1.00 -13.54 18.08
N LYS A 167 -1.39 -12.30 17.77
CA LYS A 167 -1.99 -11.39 18.74
C LYS A 167 -3.48 -11.70 18.90
N SER A 168 -4.19 -10.84 19.63
CA SER A 168 -5.64 -10.94 19.76
C SER A 168 -6.32 -10.89 18.40
N GLU A 169 -7.50 -11.52 18.29
CA GLU A 169 -8.34 -11.50 17.09
C GLU A 169 -8.48 -10.09 16.51
N GLN A 170 -8.82 -9.12 17.36
CA GLN A 170 -9.03 -7.73 16.92
C GLN A 170 -7.75 -7.12 16.33
N THR A 171 -6.58 -7.46 16.87
CA THR A 171 -5.31 -6.96 16.37
C THR A 171 -4.96 -7.56 15.02
N GLU A 172 -5.12 -8.87 14.85
CA GLU A 172 -4.85 -9.54 13.56
C GLU A 172 -5.84 -9.09 12.48
N PHE A 173 -7.12 -8.93 12.84
CA PHE A 173 -8.11 -8.32 11.95
C PHE A 173 -7.68 -6.92 11.51
N SER A 174 -7.23 -6.07 12.45
CA SER A 174 -6.81 -4.69 12.13
C SER A 174 -5.64 -4.67 11.15
N HIS A 175 -4.67 -5.58 11.32
CA HIS A 175 -3.57 -5.76 10.36
C HIS A 175 -4.07 -6.20 8.97
N CYS A 176 -5.06 -7.08 8.90
CA CYS A 176 -5.67 -7.47 7.62
C CYS A 176 -6.39 -6.30 6.97
N ALA A 177 -7.24 -5.58 7.72
CA ALA A 177 -7.98 -4.42 7.23
C ALA A 177 -7.05 -3.32 6.71
N ASP A 178 -5.93 -3.07 7.38
CA ASP A 178 -4.93 -2.10 6.93
C ASP A 178 -4.28 -2.51 5.60
N VAL A 179 -4.01 -3.80 5.38
CA VAL A 179 -3.53 -4.31 4.09
C VAL A 179 -4.57 -4.07 3.00
N VAL A 180 -5.84 -4.37 3.26
CA VAL A 180 -6.93 -4.14 2.31
C VAL A 180 -7.05 -2.65 1.96
N ARG A 181 -7.02 -1.75 2.94
CA ARG A 181 -7.07 -0.30 2.73
C ARG A 181 -5.91 0.21 1.86
N ARG A 182 -4.69 -0.26 2.13
CA ARG A 182 -3.49 0.11 1.33
C ARG A 182 -3.65 -0.28 -0.12
N ILE A 183 -4.14 -1.50 -0.38
CA ILE A 183 -4.35 -2.02 -1.73
C ILE A 183 -5.53 -1.31 -2.42
N ALA A 184 -6.62 -1.08 -1.68
CA ALA A 184 -7.79 -0.37 -2.20
C ALA A 184 -7.43 1.03 -2.67
N LEU A 185 -6.63 1.78 -1.90
CA LEU A 185 -6.11 3.11 -2.29
C LEU A 185 -5.23 3.07 -3.54
N ALA A 186 -4.41 2.02 -3.72
CA ALA A 186 -3.57 1.86 -4.91
C ALA A 186 -4.39 1.55 -6.17
N ARG A 187 -5.58 0.93 -6.01
CA ARG A 187 -6.43 0.45 -7.11
C ARG A 187 -7.85 1.01 -7.01
N PRO A 188 -8.03 2.33 -7.24
CA PRO A 188 -9.35 2.98 -7.29
C PRO A 188 -10.27 2.40 -8.37
N ASP A 189 -9.68 1.78 -9.39
CA ASP A 189 -10.31 1.08 -10.51
C ASP A 189 -10.92 -0.29 -10.13
N VAL A 190 -10.64 -0.81 -8.92
CA VAL A 190 -11.12 -2.12 -8.45
C VAL A 190 -12.08 -1.96 -7.28
N SER A 191 -13.16 -2.72 -7.28
CA SER A 191 -14.10 -2.77 -6.16
C SER A 191 -13.68 -3.79 -5.10
N PHE A 192 -13.83 -3.43 -3.83
CA PHE A 192 -13.47 -4.26 -2.69
C PHE A 192 -14.63 -4.34 -1.71
N ALA A 193 -14.94 -5.52 -1.20
CA ALA A 193 -15.87 -5.73 -0.09
C ALA A 193 -15.20 -6.52 1.02
N LEU A 194 -15.21 -6.01 2.25
CA LEU A 194 -14.60 -6.65 3.42
C LEU A 194 -15.66 -7.00 4.45
N SER A 195 -15.71 -8.26 4.89
CA SER A 195 -16.51 -8.69 6.03
C SER A 195 -15.68 -9.42 7.08
N HIS A 196 -16.09 -9.30 8.34
CA HIS A 196 -15.47 -9.95 9.49
C HIS A 196 -16.55 -10.57 10.37
N ASN A 197 -16.42 -11.86 10.69
CA ASN A 197 -17.38 -12.62 11.50
C ASN A 197 -18.83 -12.49 10.98
N GLY A 198 -19.00 -12.57 9.66
CA GLY A 198 -20.29 -12.48 8.98
C GLY A 198 -20.89 -11.07 8.88
N ARG A 199 -20.23 -10.04 9.40
CA ARG A 199 -20.69 -8.64 9.31
C ARG A 199 -19.89 -7.87 8.27
N ALA A 200 -20.59 -7.06 7.47
CA ALA A 200 -19.93 -6.11 6.57
C ALA A 200 -19.13 -5.08 7.39
N VAL A 201 -17.87 -4.90 7.03
CA VAL A 201 -16.96 -3.92 7.65
C VAL A 201 -16.89 -2.69 6.77
N ASP A 202 -16.51 -2.88 5.50
CA ASP A 202 -16.26 -1.81 4.55
C ASP A 202 -16.54 -2.29 3.12
N GLN A 203 -16.90 -1.34 2.26
CA GLN A 203 -17.06 -1.57 0.83
C GLN A 203 -16.56 -0.37 0.03
N TRP A 204 -15.58 -0.60 -0.84
CA TRP A 204 -15.01 0.42 -1.70
C TRP A 204 -15.40 0.15 -3.15
N ASN A 205 -16.34 0.93 -3.68
CA ASN A 205 -16.75 0.85 -5.08
C ASN A 205 -15.73 1.51 -6.01
N VAL A 206 -15.68 1.07 -7.26
CA VAL A 206 -14.88 1.72 -8.31
C VAL A 206 -15.16 3.22 -8.36
N GLY A 207 -14.11 4.02 -8.47
CA GLY A 207 -14.23 5.47 -8.63
C GLY A 207 -12.92 6.19 -8.37
N GLU A 208 -12.92 7.50 -8.59
CA GLU A 208 -11.72 8.34 -8.48
C GLU A 208 -10.97 8.20 -7.15
N LEU A 209 -9.63 8.34 -7.22
CA LEU A 209 -8.76 8.37 -6.04
C LEU A 209 -9.28 9.38 -5.00
N ALA A 210 -9.81 10.51 -5.48
CA ALA A 210 -10.39 11.55 -4.64
C ALA A 210 -11.49 11.01 -3.70
N ARG A 211 -12.43 10.23 -4.24
CA ARG A 211 -13.55 9.66 -3.51
C ARG A 211 -13.10 8.49 -2.64
N ARG A 212 -12.18 7.68 -3.15
CA ARG A 212 -11.65 6.54 -2.43
C ARG A 212 -10.84 6.95 -1.19
N SER A 213 -9.97 7.93 -1.33
CA SER A 213 -9.19 8.43 -0.20
C SER A 213 -10.06 9.11 0.85
N ALA A 214 -11.13 9.80 0.44
CA ALA A 214 -12.11 10.36 1.37
C ALA A 214 -12.80 9.27 2.19
N HIS A 215 -13.22 8.17 1.54
CA HIS A 215 -13.82 7.04 2.24
C HIS A 215 -12.85 6.40 3.26
N ILE A 216 -11.57 6.25 2.90
CA ILE A 216 -10.59 5.55 3.75
C ILE A 216 -10.01 6.43 4.86
N LEU A 217 -9.73 7.72 4.58
CA LEU A 217 -9.11 8.65 5.55
C LEU A 217 -10.14 9.49 6.31
N GLY A 218 -11.41 9.48 5.89
CA GLY A 218 -12.53 10.20 6.52
C GLY A 218 -12.74 11.63 6.02
N ASP A 219 -13.86 12.22 6.46
CA ASP A 219 -14.35 13.52 5.99
C ASP A 219 -13.40 14.68 6.31
N ASP A 220 -12.71 14.65 7.46
CA ASP A 220 -11.69 15.66 7.80
C ASP A 220 -10.62 15.78 6.70
N PHE A 221 -10.15 14.64 6.18
CA PHE A 221 -9.17 14.62 5.10
C PHE A 221 -9.80 15.05 3.78
N ALA A 222 -11.05 14.65 3.52
CA ALA A 222 -11.76 15.03 2.30
C ALA A 222 -11.95 16.55 2.18
N LEU A 223 -12.26 17.22 3.30
CA LEU A 223 -12.50 18.66 3.38
C LEU A 223 -11.22 19.48 3.42
N ALA A 224 -10.13 18.93 3.99
CA ALA A 224 -8.90 19.66 4.22
C ALA A 224 -7.70 18.95 3.58
N ARG A 225 -7.73 18.82 2.25
CA ARG A 225 -6.64 18.29 1.42
C ARG A 225 -6.33 19.16 0.21
N LEU A 226 -5.14 18.98 -0.31
CA LEU A 226 -4.60 19.62 -1.49
C LEU A 226 -4.25 18.55 -2.52
N ALA A 227 -4.62 18.80 -3.78
CA ALA A 227 -4.11 18.00 -4.87
C ALA A 227 -2.62 18.29 -5.07
N VAL A 228 -1.84 17.23 -5.26
CA VAL A 228 -0.45 17.30 -5.70
C VAL A 228 -0.42 16.66 -7.08
N ASP A 229 0.13 17.34 -8.07
CA ASP A 229 0.51 16.76 -9.37
C ASP A 229 1.69 17.58 -9.91
N GLU A 230 2.88 17.04 -9.72
CA GLU A 230 4.15 17.70 -9.98
C GLU A 230 5.04 16.74 -10.76
N THR A 231 5.76 17.25 -11.76
CA THR A 231 6.65 16.44 -12.61
C THR A 231 8.02 17.12 -12.71
N ALA A 232 9.09 16.33 -12.61
CA ALA A 232 10.46 16.78 -12.84
C ALA A 232 11.30 15.67 -13.49
N GLY A 233 11.61 15.85 -14.78
CA GLY A 233 12.32 14.84 -15.57
C GLY A 233 11.56 13.51 -15.57
N PRO A 234 12.17 12.39 -15.13
CA PRO A 234 11.52 11.08 -15.09
C PRO A 234 10.61 10.86 -13.87
N LEU A 235 10.49 11.84 -12.96
CA LEU A 235 9.74 11.71 -11.72
C LEU A 235 8.39 12.43 -11.83
N ARG A 236 7.31 11.79 -11.38
CA ARG A 236 6.01 12.43 -11.17
C ARG A 236 5.49 12.09 -9.78
N LEU A 237 5.13 13.12 -9.01
CA LEU A 237 4.46 12.97 -7.72
C LEU A 237 3.01 13.43 -7.88
N HIS A 238 2.06 12.56 -7.59
CA HIS A 238 0.65 12.89 -7.65
C HIS A 238 -0.15 12.36 -6.45
N GLY A 239 -1.35 12.89 -6.22
CA GLY A 239 -2.25 12.44 -5.15
C GLY A 239 -2.78 13.58 -4.28
N TYR A 240 -2.91 13.34 -2.99
CA TYR A 240 -3.48 14.29 -2.03
C TYR A 240 -2.63 14.42 -0.76
N ALA A 241 -2.36 15.66 -0.37
CA ALA A 241 -1.70 16.03 0.87
C ALA A 241 -2.67 16.79 1.78
N GLY A 242 -2.83 16.36 3.03
CA GLY A 242 -3.74 16.99 3.99
C GLY A 242 -3.22 18.34 4.46
N LEU A 243 -4.10 19.32 4.65
CA LEU A 243 -3.75 20.58 5.28
C LEU A 243 -3.33 20.34 6.74
N PRO A 244 -2.49 21.22 7.32
CA PRO A 244 -2.09 21.12 8.72
C PRO A 244 -3.28 21.06 9.71
N THR A 245 -4.41 21.69 9.35
CA THR A 245 -5.67 21.65 10.10
C THR A 245 -6.28 20.25 10.19
N ALA A 246 -6.03 19.37 9.21
CA ALA A 246 -6.45 17.96 9.16
C ALA A 246 -5.36 16.99 9.67
N SER A 247 -4.35 17.50 10.39
CA SER A 247 -3.30 16.67 10.96
C SER A 247 -3.84 15.72 12.04
N LYS A 248 -3.23 14.54 12.15
CA LYS A 248 -3.62 13.48 13.09
C LYS A 248 -2.67 13.43 14.29
N ALA A 249 -3.14 12.82 15.37
CA ALA A 249 -2.33 12.53 16.56
C ALA A 249 -1.39 11.33 16.36
N ARG A 250 -1.63 10.51 15.32
CA ARG A 250 -0.83 9.34 14.97
C ARG A 250 -0.50 9.34 13.49
N ALA A 251 0.55 8.62 13.11
CA ALA A 251 1.00 8.45 11.73
C ALA A 251 0.22 7.35 10.98
N ASP A 252 -1.08 7.19 11.24
CA ASP A 252 -1.94 6.14 10.68
C ASP A 252 -2.63 6.52 9.36
N ALA A 253 -2.62 7.80 8.99
CA ALA A 253 -3.19 8.33 7.74
C ALA A 253 -2.12 8.66 6.68
N GLN A 254 -1.04 7.88 6.61
CA GLN A 254 0.12 8.13 5.76
C GLN A 254 0.30 7.01 4.73
N PHE A 255 -0.11 7.28 3.49
CA PHE A 255 -0.04 6.33 2.39
C PHE A 255 0.86 6.89 1.28
N PHE A 256 1.94 6.16 1.01
CA PHE A 256 2.85 6.50 -0.07
C PHE A 256 2.98 5.30 -1.00
N TYR A 257 2.90 5.55 -2.30
CA TYR A 257 3.02 4.54 -3.36
C TYR A 257 4.20 4.87 -4.25
N VAL A 258 4.93 3.85 -4.69
CA VAL A 258 5.97 3.95 -5.71
C VAL A 258 5.62 2.98 -6.80
N ASN A 259 5.33 3.47 -8.01
CA ASN A 259 4.86 2.65 -9.15
C ASN A 259 3.70 1.70 -8.75
N GLY A 260 2.72 2.23 -8.00
CA GLY A 260 1.54 1.48 -7.54
C GLY A 260 1.77 0.57 -6.31
N ARG A 261 3.01 0.40 -5.82
CA ARG A 261 3.32 -0.39 -4.62
C ARG A 261 3.30 0.48 -3.38
N TYR A 262 2.59 0.07 -2.34
CA TYR A 262 2.65 0.74 -1.03
C TYR A 262 4.05 0.61 -0.43
N VAL A 263 4.62 1.74 0.00
CA VAL A 263 5.93 1.81 0.64
C VAL A 263 5.87 2.60 1.95
N ARG A 264 6.77 2.26 2.86
CA ARG A 264 7.03 3.01 4.09
C ARG A 264 8.52 3.28 4.23
N ASP A 265 9.05 3.93 3.20
CA ASP A 265 10.46 4.26 3.10
C ASP A 265 10.82 5.49 3.95
N LYS A 266 11.95 5.42 4.67
CA LYS A 266 12.37 6.47 5.59
C LYS A 266 12.69 7.79 4.88
N LEU A 267 13.24 7.72 3.66
CA LEU A 267 13.59 8.90 2.89
C LEU A 267 12.34 9.64 2.41
N LEU A 268 11.34 8.92 1.90
CA LEU A 268 10.07 9.52 1.49
C LEU A 268 9.31 10.10 2.68
N VAL A 269 9.23 9.37 3.80
CA VAL A 269 8.59 9.85 5.03
C VAL A 269 9.29 11.12 5.54
N HIS A 270 10.63 11.16 5.49
CA HIS A 270 11.38 12.34 5.88
C HIS A 270 11.12 13.52 4.94
N ALA A 271 11.14 13.33 3.62
CA ALA A 271 10.89 14.38 2.64
C ALA A 271 9.52 15.05 2.85
N VAL A 272 8.47 14.25 3.02
CA VAL A 272 7.12 14.77 3.32
C VAL A 272 7.12 15.48 4.66
N ARG A 273 7.67 14.88 5.72
CA ARG A 273 7.70 15.50 7.05
C ARG A 273 8.42 16.85 7.06
N SER A 274 9.54 16.95 6.36
CA SER A 274 10.30 18.20 6.23
C SER A 274 9.48 19.28 5.52
N ALA A 275 8.67 18.94 4.52
CA ALA A 275 7.81 19.90 3.82
C ALA A 275 6.73 20.50 4.74
N TYR A 276 6.35 19.80 5.81
CA TYR A 276 5.38 20.27 6.81
C TYR A 276 6.03 21.00 8.00
N GLN A 277 7.36 21.06 8.10
CA GLN A 277 8.05 21.48 9.32
C GLN A 277 7.68 22.90 9.78
N ASP A 278 7.47 23.83 8.84
CA ASP A 278 7.15 25.22 9.16
C ASP A 278 5.67 25.46 9.47
N VAL A 279 4.79 24.52 9.10
CA VAL A 279 3.32 24.67 9.18
C VAL A 279 2.66 23.71 10.17
N LEU A 280 3.39 22.70 10.64
CA LEU A 280 2.89 21.67 11.53
C LEU A 280 3.59 21.79 12.89
N HIS A 281 2.83 22.10 13.93
CA HIS A 281 3.35 22.29 15.29
C HIS A 281 3.12 21.06 16.17
N GLY A 282 4.04 20.85 17.13
CA GLY A 282 3.96 19.77 18.11
C GLY A 282 4.12 18.37 17.52
N GLU A 283 3.69 17.35 18.26
CA GLU A 283 3.74 15.94 17.84
C GLU A 283 2.52 15.57 16.96
N ARG A 284 2.29 16.35 15.91
CA ARG A 284 1.23 16.10 14.93
C ARG A 284 1.81 15.39 13.70
N PHE A 285 0.96 14.67 12.99
CA PHE A 285 1.32 13.96 11.77
C PHE A 285 0.47 14.44 10.60
N PRO A 286 1.07 14.71 9.42
CA PRO A 286 0.30 14.99 8.23
C PRO A 286 -0.42 13.72 7.77
N SER A 287 -1.61 13.92 7.19
CA SER A 287 -2.36 12.87 6.49
C SER A 287 -2.08 13.02 4.99
N TYR A 288 -1.82 11.93 4.27
CA TYR A 288 -1.58 12.01 2.83
C TYR A 288 -1.80 10.67 2.12
N VAL A 289 -2.13 10.75 0.84
CA VAL A 289 -2.14 9.65 -0.13
C VAL A 289 -1.36 10.13 -1.35
N LEU A 290 -0.09 9.77 -1.45
CA LEU A 290 0.83 10.24 -2.49
C LEU A 290 1.37 9.06 -3.30
N ALA A 291 1.55 9.26 -4.59
CA ALA A 291 2.10 8.28 -5.51
C ALA A 291 3.25 8.91 -6.32
N LEU A 292 4.42 8.27 -6.24
CA LEU A 292 5.60 8.59 -7.02
C LEU A 292 5.70 7.60 -8.19
N GLU A 293 5.67 8.14 -9.41
CA GLU A 293 5.95 7.42 -10.63
C GLU A 293 7.37 7.75 -11.09
N LEU A 294 8.12 6.71 -11.44
CA LEU A 294 9.47 6.81 -11.98
C LEU A 294 9.83 5.55 -12.79
N ASP A 295 10.86 5.67 -13.63
CA ASP A 295 11.44 4.53 -14.35
C ASP A 295 11.79 3.38 -13.35
N PRO A 296 11.24 2.16 -13.53
CA PRO A 296 11.55 1.00 -12.70
C PRO A 296 13.06 0.71 -12.56
N ALA A 297 13.87 1.04 -13.56
CA ALA A 297 15.33 0.87 -13.50
C ALA A 297 16.03 1.82 -12.50
N LEU A 298 15.31 2.83 -11.98
CA LEU A 298 15.81 3.80 -11.00
C LEU A 298 15.44 3.44 -9.55
N VAL A 299 14.68 2.35 -9.34
CA VAL A 299 14.24 1.91 -8.02
C VAL A 299 14.36 0.39 -7.84
N ASP A 300 15.10 -0.02 -6.81
CA ASP A 300 15.15 -1.40 -6.37
C ASP A 300 14.05 -1.65 -5.32
N VAL A 301 13.10 -2.52 -5.64
CA VAL A 301 11.97 -2.92 -4.77
C VAL A 301 12.24 -4.22 -4.01
N ASN A 302 13.36 -4.92 -4.29
CA ASN A 302 13.69 -6.21 -3.71
C ASN A 302 14.66 -6.09 -2.52
N VAL A 303 14.57 -5.00 -1.77
CA VAL A 303 15.49 -4.67 -0.66
C VAL A 303 15.07 -5.31 0.67
N HIS A 304 13.76 -5.55 0.86
CA HIS A 304 13.20 -6.10 2.10
C HIS A 304 12.20 -7.23 1.79
N PRO A 305 12.11 -8.31 2.61
CA PRO A 305 11.18 -9.43 2.38
C PRO A 305 9.70 -9.00 2.22
N SER A 306 9.25 -8.01 2.99
CA SER A 306 7.89 -7.46 2.89
C SER A 306 7.67 -6.47 1.74
N LYS A 307 8.74 -6.08 1.02
CA LYS A 307 8.74 -5.11 -0.09
C LYS A 307 8.15 -3.73 0.26
N ILE A 308 8.18 -3.36 1.55
CA ILE A 308 7.70 -2.06 2.05
C ILE A 308 8.78 -0.98 1.94
N GLU A 309 10.05 -1.37 1.89
CA GLU A 309 11.20 -0.48 1.70
C GLU A 309 11.71 -0.58 0.26
N VAL A 310 12.19 0.54 -0.27
CA VAL A 310 12.73 0.65 -1.63
C VAL A 310 14.06 1.38 -1.60
N ARG A 311 14.92 1.14 -2.59
CA ARG A 311 16.19 1.85 -2.72
C ARG A 311 16.24 2.56 -4.06
N PHE A 312 16.32 3.88 -4.00
CA PHE A 312 16.46 4.71 -5.19
C PHE A 312 17.91 4.79 -5.63
N ARG A 313 18.13 4.83 -6.96
CA ARG A 313 19.46 5.05 -7.54
C ARG A 313 20.00 6.45 -7.19
N ASP A 314 19.14 7.47 -7.22
CA ASP A 314 19.45 8.82 -6.75
C ASP A 314 18.48 9.24 -5.63
N SER A 315 18.76 8.74 -4.43
CA SER A 315 18.03 9.07 -3.21
C SER A 315 17.90 10.57 -2.96
N ARG A 316 18.95 11.36 -3.23
CA ARG A 316 18.95 12.80 -2.92
C ARG A 316 18.01 13.55 -3.85
N ALA A 317 18.05 13.26 -5.15
CA ALA A 317 17.15 13.88 -6.12
C ALA A 317 15.69 13.54 -5.81
N VAL A 318 15.38 12.27 -5.51
CA VAL A 318 14.02 11.84 -5.13
C VAL A 318 13.54 12.57 -3.88
N HIS A 319 14.37 12.65 -2.84
CA HIS A 319 14.03 13.37 -1.61
C HIS A 319 13.71 14.85 -1.89
N GLN A 320 14.61 15.56 -2.60
CA GLN A 320 14.43 16.98 -2.92
C GLN A 320 13.19 17.23 -3.76
N PHE A 321 12.92 16.36 -4.74
CA PHE A 321 11.73 16.44 -5.57
C PHE A 321 10.44 16.32 -4.74
N VAL A 322 10.33 15.27 -3.90
CA VAL A 322 9.15 15.05 -3.05
C VAL A 322 8.96 16.20 -2.07
N PHE A 323 10.04 16.63 -1.41
CA PHE A 323 10.01 17.76 -0.48
C PHE A 323 9.46 19.03 -1.16
N HIS A 324 10.04 19.44 -2.30
CA HIS A 324 9.65 20.67 -2.97
C HIS A 324 8.23 20.59 -3.57
N ALA A 325 7.82 19.44 -4.09
CA ALA A 325 6.47 19.26 -4.61
C ALA A 325 5.40 19.43 -3.51
N VAL A 326 5.60 18.80 -2.35
CA VAL A 326 4.69 18.96 -1.20
C VAL A 326 4.74 20.38 -0.63
N GLN A 327 5.94 20.96 -0.50
CA GLN A 327 6.12 22.33 -0.01
C GLN A 327 5.40 23.36 -0.90
N ARG A 328 5.50 23.22 -2.24
CA ARG A 328 4.79 24.09 -3.19
C ARG A 328 3.27 23.97 -3.03
N ALA A 329 2.75 22.75 -2.92
CA ALA A 329 1.32 22.54 -2.71
C ALA A 329 0.83 23.25 -1.43
N LEU A 330 1.56 23.11 -0.32
CA LEU A 330 1.24 23.76 0.95
C LEU A 330 1.29 25.30 0.85
N ALA A 331 2.30 25.85 0.17
CA ALA A 331 2.47 27.30 0.03
C ALA A 331 1.35 27.98 -0.76
N GLN A 332 0.74 27.29 -1.73
CA GLN A 332 -0.41 27.82 -2.50
C GLN A 332 -1.62 28.13 -1.60
N THR A 333 -1.79 27.41 -0.49
CA THR A 333 -2.87 27.68 0.47
C THR A 333 -2.56 28.84 1.39
N SER A 334 -1.30 29.04 1.76
CA SER A 334 -0.90 30.23 2.53
C SER A 334 -1.13 31.51 1.71
N ALA A 335 -0.80 31.50 0.40
CA ALA A 335 -1.02 32.64 -0.47
C ALA A 335 -2.50 32.97 -0.73
N THR A 336 -3.42 32.00 -0.63
CA THR A 336 -4.86 32.22 -0.78
C THR A 336 -5.56 32.52 0.55
N ALA A 337 -5.04 32.04 1.68
CA ALA A 337 -5.52 32.38 3.02
C ALA A 337 -5.13 33.81 3.44
N PHE A 338 -3.95 34.29 3.02
CA PHE A 338 -3.58 35.69 3.06
C PHE A 338 -4.01 36.36 1.75
N GLY A 339 -5.32 36.58 1.61
CA GLY A 339 -5.92 37.19 0.43
C GLY A 339 -5.16 38.42 -0.06
N ALA A 340 -4.96 38.49 -1.38
CA ALA A 340 -4.43 39.61 -2.14
C ALA A 340 -3.49 40.54 -1.35
N ALA A 341 -2.18 40.32 -1.50
CA ALA A 341 -1.21 41.34 -1.10
C ALA A 341 -1.71 42.69 -1.67
N PRO A 342 -1.98 43.71 -0.82
CA PRO A 342 -2.37 45.00 -1.33
C PRO A 342 -1.25 45.45 -2.26
N ALA A 343 -1.61 45.82 -3.48
CA ALA A 343 -0.69 46.45 -4.41
C ALA A 343 0.09 47.53 -3.64
N PRO A 344 1.41 47.64 -3.81
CA PRO A 344 2.17 48.67 -3.13
C PRO A 344 1.49 50.00 -3.44
N ASN A 345 0.96 50.67 -2.41
CA ASN A 345 0.46 52.02 -2.53
C ASN A 345 1.59 52.83 -3.16
N ALA A 346 1.39 53.25 -4.42
CA ALA A 346 2.27 54.20 -5.05
C ALA A 346 2.25 55.43 -4.16
N VAL A 347 3.35 55.61 -3.42
CA VAL A 347 3.55 56.79 -2.60
C VAL A 347 3.62 57.95 -3.59
N SER A 348 2.53 58.72 -3.67
CA SER A 348 2.50 59.96 -4.43
C SER A 348 3.49 60.91 -3.76
N ALA A 349 4.69 61.01 -4.34
CA ALA A 349 5.62 62.09 -4.06
C ALA A 349 4.96 63.40 -4.54
N GLY A 350 4.38 64.14 -3.60
CA GLY A 350 3.63 65.37 -3.86
C GLY A 350 3.88 66.41 -2.79
N ALA A 351 5.05 67.06 -2.90
CA ALA A 351 5.35 68.45 -2.53
C ALA A 351 4.76 69.03 -1.21
N TRP A 352 5.51 68.92 -0.13
CA TRP A 352 5.46 69.92 0.95
C TRP A 352 6.37 71.10 0.59
N ILE A 353 5.82 72.11 -0.08
CA ILE A 353 6.46 73.42 -0.19
C ILE A 353 6.21 74.15 1.12
N ARG A 354 7.26 74.30 1.94
CA ARG A 354 7.28 75.27 3.05
C ARG A 354 7.53 76.64 2.46
N GLU A 355 6.54 77.52 2.59
CA GLU A 355 6.64 78.94 2.27
C GLU A 355 7.58 79.61 3.30
N GLN A 356 8.80 79.95 2.88
CA GLN A 356 9.70 80.81 3.67
C GLN A 356 9.29 82.27 3.45
N GLN A 357 8.84 82.89 4.53
CA GLN A 357 8.61 84.34 4.63
C GLN A 357 9.88 85.10 4.27
N GLN A 358 9.84 85.84 3.16
CA GLN A 358 10.80 86.90 2.87
C GLN A 358 10.28 88.22 3.44
N THR A 359 11.03 88.73 4.41
CA THR A 359 10.96 90.07 4.97
C THR A 359 11.43 91.09 3.93
N THR A 360 10.53 91.96 3.47
CA THR A 360 10.88 93.19 2.76
C THR A 360 10.69 94.40 3.67
N PHE A 361 11.81 95.04 4.00
CA PHE A 361 11.87 96.41 4.49
C PHE A 361 11.50 97.37 3.35
N GLY A 362 10.53 98.26 3.59
CA GLY A 362 10.11 99.32 2.67
C GLY A 362 9.78 100.59 3.44
N VAL A 363 10.42 101.68 3.03
CA VAL A 363 10.54 102.98 3.67
C VAL A 363 9.30 103.86 3.45
N ARG A 364 9.05 104.77 4.42
CA ARG A 364 8.02 105.83 4.46
C ARG A 364 7.95 106.73 3.21
N ALA A 365 6.73 107.17 2.90
CA ALA A 365 6.36 108.57 2.74
C ALA A 365 4.93 108.77 3.25
#